data_AF-A0A9X3F6L5-F1
#
_entry.id   AF-A0A9X3F6L5-F1
#
_cell.length_a   1.000
_cell.length_b   1.000
_cell.length_c   1.000
_cell.angle_alpha   90.00
_cell.angle_beta   90.00
_cell.angle_gamma   90.00
#
_symmetry.space_group_name_H-M   'P 1'
#
loop_
_entity.id
_entity.type
_entity.pdbx_description
1 polymer ?
#
loop_
_entity_poly.entity_id
_entity_poly.type
_entity_poly.pdbx_seq_one_letter_code
_entity_poly.pdbx_strand_id
1 'polypeptide(L)'
;MVFIPDKRVRQEDVATDDVHRFVKRGTPALLRLQVFVAGAPQREQDYELRIDGVIRRGRTDADAVLEETVPPAAKLAILEIGPARTRFEIRIGHVDPLDLQRGVQHRLGNLGFACGDEASTRAAIAAFQRRCGLPETGDFRDPQLLAALRRYHDEREPLPAAGTSGRLWRDEPL
;
A
#
# COMPACT_ATOMS: atom_id res chain seq x y z
N MET A 1 -22.21 -28.55 6.69
CA MET A 1 -23.18 -27.47 6.97
C MET A 1 -22.42 -26.41 7.77
N VAL A 2 -22.00 -25.32 7.13
CA VAL A 2 -21.13 -24.31 7.76
C VAL A 2 -22.01 -23.17 8.28
N PHE A 3 -21.86 -22.90 9.57
CA PHE A 3 -22.64 -21.94 10.35
C PHE A 3 -21.80 -20.66 10.50
N ILE A 4 -22.29 -19.51 10.00
CA ILE A 4 -21.65 -18.20 10.16
C ILE A 4 -22.59 -17.36 11.04
N PRO A 5 -22.20 -17.00 12.28
CA PRO A 5 -23.08 -16.26 13.18
C PRO A 5 -23.19 -14.79 12.77
N ASP A 6 -24.39 -14.23 12.96
CA ASP A 6 -24.74 -12.86 12.60
C ASP A 6 -23.88 -11.81 13.30
N LYS A 7 -23.38 -10.88 12.48
CA LYS A 7 -22.60 -9.71 12.90
C LYS A 7 -23.53 -8.73 13.60
N ARG A 8 -23.50 -8.70 14.94
CA ARG A 8 -24.25 -7.70 15.72
C ARG A 8 -23.74 -6.29 15.44
N VAL A 9 -24.56 -5.51 14.73
CA VAL A 9 -24.42 -4.06 14.61
C VAL A 9 -24.73 -3.47 15.98
N ARG A 10 -23.75 -2.77 16.57
CA ARG A 10 -23.94 -1.99 17.79
C ARG A 10 -24.21 -0.55 17.35
N GLN A 11 -25.44 -0.08 17.52
CA GLN A 11 -25.79 1.33 17.39
C GLN A 11 -25.53 2.01 18.73
N GLU A 12 -24.80 3.13 18.70
CA GLU A 12 -24.69 4.06 19.82
C GLU A 12 -25.36 5.37 19.38
N ASP A 13 -26.36 5.80 20.14
CA ASP A 13 -27.10 7.05 19.96
C ASP A 13 -26.41 8.18 20.74
N VAL A 14 -25.73 9.13 20.10
CA VAL A 14 -25.37 10.43 20.73
C VAL A 14 -25.22 11.58 19.71
N ALA A 15 -25.48 12.80 20.22
CA ALA A 15 -25.66 14.14 19.63
C ALA A 15 -24.81 14.59 18.42
N THR A 16 -25.45 15.46 17.62
CA THR A 16 -25.24 15.78 16.20
C THR A 16 -24.03 16.66 15.80
N ASP A 17 -23.03 16.96 16.65
CA ASP A 17 -22.05 18.00 16.30
C ASP A 17 -20.55 17.69 16.52
N ASP A 18 -20.13 16.42 16.57
CA ASP A 18 -18.70 16.09 16.68
C ASP A 18 -18.21 15.06 15.66
N VAL A 19 -17.15 15.42 14.92
CA VAL A 19 -16.44 14.50 14.02
C VAL A 19 -15.55 13.59 14.86
N HIS A 20 -16.09 12.44 15.25
CA HIS A 20 -15.33 11.43 15.98
C HIS A 20 -14.41 10.62 15.05
N ARG A 21 -13.09 10.82 15.19
CA ARG A 21 -12.07 9.92 14.62
C ARG A 21 -11.88 8.71 15.55
N PHE A 22 -12.56 7.60 15.26
CA PHE A 22 -12.31 6.32 15.92
C PHE A 22 -10.96 5.75 15.49
N VAL A 23 -9.96 5.77 16.38
CA VAL A 23 -8.66 5.12 16.14
C VAL A 23 -8.66 3.77 16.86
N LYS A 24 -8.61 2.68 16.09
CA LYS A 24 -8.41 1.33 16.65
C LYS A 24 -7.02 1.23 17.26
N ARG A 25 -6.92 1.22 18.59
CA ARG A 25 -5.65 1.04 19.34
C ARG A 25 -5.18 -0.41 19.24
N GLY A 26 -3.92 -0.61 18.84
CA GLY A 26 -3.14 -1.79 19.27
C GLY A 26 -3.06 -3.00 18.34
N THR A 27 -3.34 -2.90 17.04
CA THR A 27 -2.95 -3.98 16.10
C THR A 27 -1.55 -3.67 15.55
N PRO A 28 -0.58 -4.60 15.61
CA PRO A 28 0.70 -4.44 14.92
C PRO A 28 0.45 -4.08 13.45
N ALA A 29 1.15 -3.07 12.94
CA ALA A 29 0.98 -2.65 11.56
C ALA A 29 1.87 -3.54 10.67
N LEU A 30 1.35 -3.99 9.54
CA LEU A 30 2.15 -4.71 8.55
C LEU A 30 2.79 -3.68 7.61
N LEU A 31 4.12 -3.59 7.61
CA LEU A 31 4.88 -2.82 6.63
C LEU A 31 5.15 -3.73 5.43
N ARG A 32 4.65 -3.33 4.27
CA ARG A 32 4.85 -4.03 2.99
C ARG A 32 5.45 -3.05 1.99
N LEU A 33 6.62 -3.38 1.44
CA LEU A 33 7.34 -2.50 0.52
C LEU A 33 7.85 -3.29 -0.68
N GLN A 34 7.60 -2.79 -1.88
CA GLN A 34 8.25 -3.29 -3.09
C GLN A 34 9.46 -2.42 -3.43
N VAL A 35 10.65 -3.02 -3.49
CA VAL A 35 11.90 -2.27 -3.52
C VAL A 35 12.50 -2.24 -4.93
N PHE A 36 12.78 -1.03 -5.41
CA PHE A 36 13.44 -0.78 -6.70
C PHE A 36 14.71 0.04 -6.50
N VAL A 37 15.80 -0.33 -7.17
CA VAL A 37 17.05 0.44 -7.23
C VAL A 37 17.35 0.74 -8.69
N ALA A 38 17.49 2.02 -9.04
CA ALA A 38 17.68 2.47 -10.42
C ALA A 38 16.66 1.89 -11.42
N GLY A 39 15.40 1.73 -10.98
CA GLY A 39 14.31 1.15 -11.79
C GLY A 39 14.30 -0.38 -11.85
N ALA A 40 15.31 -1.07 -11.30
CA ALA A 40 15.37 -2.53 -11.26
C ALA A 40 14.81 -3.08 -9.93
N PRO A 41 13.86 -4.04 -9.96
CA PRO A 41 13.32 -4.66 -8.76
C PRO A 41 14.42 -5.45 -8.01
N GLN A 42 14.52 -5.25 -6.70
CA GLN A 42 15.49 -5.94 -5.83
C GLN A 42 14.92 -7.29 -5.36
N ARG A 43 14.91 -8.30 -6.24
CA ARG A 43 14.37 -9.64 -5.98
C ARG A 43 15.38 -10.53 -5.27
N GLU A 44 14.93 -11.33 -4.32
CA GLU A 44 15.79 -12.29 -3.59
C GLU A 44 17.04 -11.67 -2.95
N GLN A 45 16.96 -10.38 -2.59
CA GLN A 45 18.06 -9.62 -2.01
C GLN A 45 17.97 -9.63 -0.50
N ASP A 46 19.10 -9.89 0.15
CA ASP A 46 19.22 -9.75 1.60
C ASP A 46 19.08 -8.28 2.00
N TYR A 47 18.35 -8.03 3.10
CA TYR A 47 18.13 -6.70 3.63
C TYR A 47 18.27 -6.65 5.16
N GLU A 48 18.64 -5.47 5.66
CA GLU A 48 18.50 -5.08 7.05
C GLU A 48 17.48 -3.95 7.18
N LEU A 49 16.45 -4.17 7.98
CA LEU A 49 15.43 -3.17 8.31
C LEU A 49 15.60 -2.74 9.76
N ARG A 50 15.91 -1.47 9.99
CA ARG A 50 16.07 -0.88 11.33
C ARG A 50 14.83 -0.07 11.68
N ILE A 51 14.10 -0.49 12.71
CA ILE A 51 12.91 0.20 13.23
C ILE A 51 13.10 0.44 14.72
N ASP A 52 13.04 1.69 15.17
CA ASP A 52 13.19 2.07 16.58
C ASP A 52 14.41 1.42 17.27
N GLY A 53 15.53 1.30 16.54
CA GLY A 53 16.78 0.68 17.02
C GLY A 53 16.84 -0.85 16.96
N VAL A 54 15.74 -1.53 16.62
CA VAL A 54 15.70 -2.98 16.40
C VAL A 54 16.08 -3.29 14.96
N ILE A 55 17.11 -4.13 14.79
CA ILE A 55 17.52 -4.64 13.47
C ILE A 55 16.73 -5.92 13.17
N ARG A 56 16.03 -5.92 12.04
CA ARG A 56 15.44 -7.10 11.40
C ARG A 56 16.23 -7.44 10.15
N ARG A 57 16.44 -8.72 9.91
CA ARG A 57 17.14 -9.22 8.72
C ARG A 57 16.21 -10.13 7.97
N GLY A 58 16.17 -9.97 6.66
CA GLY A 58 15.34 -10.79 5.80
C GLY A 58 15.86 -10.80 4.38
N ARG A 59 15.06 -11.39 3.50
CA ARG A 59 15.29 -11.42 2.07
C ARG A 59 14.01 -11.00 1.36
N THR A 60 14.11 -10.16 0.34
CA THR A 60 12.95 -9.84 -0.51
C THR A 60 12.51 -11.05 -1.31
N ASP A 61 11.23 -11.17 -1.61
CA ASP A 61 10.72 -12.29 -2.41
C ASP A 61 11.02 -12.13 -3.92
N ALA A 62 10.48 -13.06 -4.72
CA ALA A 62 10.61 -13.06 -6.18
C ALA A 62 9.98 -11.83 -6.85
N ASP A 63 9.14 -11.09 -6.14
CA ASP A 63 8.49 -9.86 -6.59
C ASP A 63 9.18 -8.60 -6.05
N ALA A 64 10.34 -8.75 -5.40
CA ALA A 64 11.08 -7.68 -4.72
C ALA A 64 10.30 -7.05 -3.55
N VAL A 65 9.38 -7.80 -2.95
CA VAL A 65 8.58 -7.34 -1.81
C VAL A 65 9.25 -7.80 -0.52
N LEU A 66 9.26 -6.92 0.48
CA LEU A 66 9.49 -7.29 1.88
C LEU A 66 8.26 -6.98 2.72
N GLU A 67 8.01 -7.85 3.69
CA GLU A 67 6.90 -7.73 4.64
C GLU A 67 7.43 -7.90 6.05
N GLU A 68 7.23 -6.89 6.89
CA GLU A 68 7.64 -6.92 8.28
C GLU A 68 6.56 -6.37 9.19
N THR A 69 6.38 -7.01 10.34
CA THR A 69 5.45 -6.48 11.34
C THR A 69 6.15 -5.37 12.12
N VAL A 70 5.58 -4.16 12.06
CA VAL A 70 6.15 -2.99 12.72
C VAL A 70 5.30 -2.60 13.93
N PRO A 71 5.95 -2.12 15.02
CA PRO A 71 5.22 -1.54 16.13
C PRO A 71 4.27 -0.44 15.61
N PRO A 72 3.04 -0.34 16.12
CA PRO A 72 2.09 0.67 15.66
C PRO A 72 2.57 2.10 15.96
N ALA A 73 3.48 2.26 16.92
CA ALA A 73 4.11 3.54 17.26
C ALA A 73 5.37 3.85 16.43
N ALA A 74 5.83 2.93 15.58
CA ALA A 74 7.03 3.12 14.77
C ALA A 74 6.82 4.29 13.81
N LYS A 75 7.79 5.22 13.79
CA LYS A 75 7.73 6.43 12.95
C LYS A 75 8.66 6.40 11.75
N LEU A 76 9.72 5.60 11.86
CA LEU A 76 10.81 5.59 10.91
C LEU A 76 11.39 4.19 10.82
N ALA A 77 11.64 3.75 9.60
CA ALA A 77 12.43 2.60 9.26
C ALA A 77 13.62 3.02 8.38
N ILE A 78 14.76 2.40 8.58
CA ILE A 78 15.89 2.48 7.65
C ILE A 78 16.07 1.10 7.05
N LEU A 79 15.93 1.00 5.74
CA LEU A 79 16.17 -0.22 4.98
C LEU A 79 17.53 -0.13 4.30
N GLU A 80 18.39 -1.12 4.51
CA GLU A 80 19.62 -1.34 3.74
C GLU A 80 19.45 -2.66 2.96
N ILE A 81 19.57 -2.64 1.62
CA ILE A 81 19.30 -3.81 0.78
C ILE A 81 20.40 -4.08 -0.25
N GLY A 82 20.64 -5.37 -0.51
CA GLY A 82 21.52 -5.84 -1.57
C GLY A 82 23.02 -5.66 -1.28
N PRO A 83 23.89 -6.09 -2.21
CA PRO A 83 25.34 -6.12 -2.00
C PRO A 83 25.94 -4.71 -1.88
N ALA A 84 25.33 -3.71 -2.51
CA ALA A 84 25.74 -2.31 -2.41
C ALA A 84 25.25 -1.63 -1.11
N ARG A 85 24.45 -2.32 -0.29
CA ARG A 85 23.79 -1.79 0.92
C ARG A 85 23.07 -0.46 0.65
N THR A 86 22.27 -0.42 -0.40
CA THR A 86 21.50 0.77 -0.76
C THR A 86 20.55 1.12 0.38
N ARG A 87 20.63 2.36 0.87
CA ARG A 87 19.91 2.82 2.05
C ARG A 87 18.65 3.61 1.66
N PHE A 88 17.52 3.24 2.25
CA PHE A 88 16.24 3.93 2.13
C PHE A 88 15.73 4.37 3.50
N GLU A 89 15.25 5.60 3.60
CA GLU A 89 14.51 6.10 4.76
C GLU A 89 13.01 5.96 4.51
N ILE A 90 12.34 5.15 5.32
CA ILE A 90 10.91 4.85 5.21
C ILE A 90 10.20 5.50 6.39
N ARG A 91 9.30 6.44 6.12
CA ARG A 91 8.46 7.02 7.16
C ARG A 91 7.29 6.09 7.42
N ILE A 92 7.25 5.52 8.63
CA ILE A 92 6.17 4.67 9.08
C ILE A 92 5.17 5.58 9.78
N GLY A 93 3.93 5.61 9.31
CA GLY A 93 2.82 6.28 9.96
C GLY A 93 1.66 5.31 9.98
N HIS A 94 0.73 5.49 10.93
CA HIS A 94 -0.50 4.72 10.95
C HIS A 94 -1.07 4.74 9.53
N VAL A 95 -1.29 3.57 8.93
CA VAL A 95 -1.87 3.49 7.59
C VAL A 95 -3.23 4.15 7.69
N ASP A 96 -3.32 5.40 7.24
CA ASP A 96 -4.56 6.14 7.25
C ASP A 96 -5.60 5.30 6.48
N PRO A 97 -6.86 5.31 6.93
CA PRO A 97 -7.96 4.67 6.22
C PRO A 97 -7.92 4.96 4.73
N LEU A 98 -8.21 3.94 3.92
CA LEU A 98 -8.07 3.98 2.45
C LEU A 98 -8.98 5.05 1.81
N ASP A 99 -10.06 5.45 2.48
CA ASP A 99 -10.97 6.53 2.10
C ASP A 99 -10.43 7.94 2.38
N LEU A 100 -9.26 8.06 3.00
CA LEU A 100 -8.55 9.32 3.16
C LEU A 100 -7.45 9.46 2.11
N GLN A 101 -7.26 10.68 1.59
CA GLN A 101 -6.19 11.00 0.65
C GLN A 101 -4.81 10.58 1.17
N ARG A 102 -4.53 10.75 2.47
CA ARG A 102 -3.28 10.28 3.11
C ARG A 102 -3.14 8.76 3.09
N GLY A 103 -4.23 8.02 3.25
CA GLY A 103 -4.25 6.56 3.17
C GLY A 103 -3.95 6.04 1.76
N VAL A 104 -4.42 6.76 0.73
CA VAL A 104 -4.07 6.53 -0.68
C VAL A 104 -2.60 6.83 -0.94
N GLN A 105 -2.12 8.01 -0.51
CA GLN A 105 -0.71 8.41 -0.66
C GLN A 105 0.27 7.41 -0.05
N HIS A 106 -0.02 6.91 1.16
CA HIS A 106 0.82 5.91 1.81
C HIS A 106 0.91 4.61 1.01
N ARG A 107 -0.22 4.07 0.53
CA ARG A 107 -0.23 2.82 -0.24
C ARG A 107 0.44 2.97 -1.60
N LEU A 108 0.22 4.11 -2.26
CA LEU A 108 0.92 4.46 -3.50
C LEU A 108 2.44 4.52 -3.27
N GLY A 109 2.87 5.18 -2.19
CA GLY A 109 4.29 5.23 -1.81
C GLY A 109 4.90 3.84 -1.59
N ASN A 110 4.18 2.95 -0.89
CA ASN A 110 4.61 1.57 -0.66
C ASN A 110 4.72 0.74 -1.95
N LEU A 111 3.91 1.09 -2.96
CA LEU A 111 3.92 0.50 -4.30
C LEU A 111 4.91 1.18 -5.26
N GLY A 112 5.72 2.13 -4.78
CA GLY A 112 6.74 2.83 -5.57
C GLY A 112 6.24 4.08 -6.32
N PHE A 113 5.05 4.58 -6.03
CA PHE A 113 4.49 5.80 -6.60
C PHE A 113 4.65 6.97 -5.64
N ALA A 114 5.61 7.86 -5.93
CA ALA A 114 5.92 8.99 -5.06
C ALA A 114 4.77 10.01 -5.01
N CYS A 115 4.32 10.32 -3.79
CA CYS A 115 3.30 11.33 -3.52
C CYS A 115 3.88 12.47 -2.68
N GLY A 116 3.38 13.69 -2.86
CA GLY A 116 3.77 14.87 -2.08
C GLY A 116 2.61 15.86 -1.95
N ASP A 117 2.70 16.95 -2.70
CA ASP A 117 1.60 17.91 -2.86
C ASP A 117 0.39 17.31 -3.62
N GLU A 118 -0.68 18.10 -3.77
CA GLU A 118 -1.89 17.65 -4.45
C GLU A 118 -1.62 17.27 -5.92
N ALA A 119 -0.77 18.02 -6.62
CA ALA A 119 -0.46 17.80 -8.03
C ALA A 119 0.31 16.49 -8.24
N SER A 120 1.37 16.25 -7.46
CA SER A 120 2.15 15.01 -7.48
C SER A 120 1.32 13.81 -7.03
N THR A 121 0.41 14.00 -6.06
CA THR A 121 -0.52 12.94 -5.63
C THR A 121 -1.46 12.55 -6.75
N ARG A 122 -2.08 13.52 -7.43
CA ARG A 122 -2.94 13.28 -8.60
C ARG A 122 -2.18 12.55 -9.72
N ALA A 123 -0.94 12.96 -9.98
CA ALA A 123 -0.09 12.32 -10.98
C ALA A 123 0.29 10.88 -10.60
N ALA A 124 0.59 10.62 -9.31
CA ALA A 124 0.86 9.29 -8.80
C ALA A 124 -0.36 8.36 -8.91
N ILE A 125 -1.56 8.88 -8.61
CA ILE A 125 -2.82 8.15 -8.79
C ILE A 125 -3.02 7.78 -10.26
N ALA A 126 -2.89 8.74 -11.17
CA ALA A 126 -3.03 8.50 -12.61
C ALA A 126 -1.99 7.49 -13.12
N ALA A 127 -0.74 7.58 -12.66
CA ALA A 127 0.31 6.64 -13.02
C ALA A 127 0.01 5.21 -12.54
N PHE A 128 -0.54 5.07 -11.33
CA PHE A 128 -0.98 3.78 -10.80
C PHE A 128 -2.22 3.24 -11.55
N GLN A 129 -3.21 4.08 -11.81
CA GLN A 129 -4.39 3.71 -12.61
C GLN A 129 -3.96 3.20 -13.98
N ARG A 130 -3.09 3.94 -14.68
CA ARG A 130 -2.51 3.50 -15.95
C ARG A 130 -1.77 2.18 -15.82
N ARG A 131 -0.98 2.01 -14.75
CA ARG A 131 -0.28 0.74 -14.49
C ARG A 131 -1.27 -0.43 -14.40
N CYS A 132 -2.39 -0.22 -13.71
CA CYS A 132 -3.45 -1.21 -13.50
C CYS A 132 -4.46 -1.32 -14.65
N GLY A 133 -4.32 -0.54 -15.73
CA GLY A 133 -5.29 -0.52 -16.83
C GLY A 133 -6.64 0.13 -16.48
N LEU A 134 -6.67 0.99 -15.47
CA LEU A 134 -7.84 1.74 -15.02
C LEU A 134 -7.93 3.11 -15.73
N PRO A 135 -9.12 3.75 -15.76
CA PRO A 135 -9.25 5.14 -16.16
C PRO A 135 -8.37 6.06 -15.30
N GLU A 136 -7.58 6.93 -15.95
CA GLU A 136 -6.65 7.85 -15.30
C GLU A 136 -7.35 9.07 -14.69
N THR A 137 -8.28 8.85 -13.75
CA THR A 137 -9.08 9.92 -13.14
C THR A 137 -8.23 10.85 -12.25
N GLY A 138 -7.15 10.34 -11.67
CA GLY A 138 -6.33 11.07 -10.70
C GLY A 138 -7.05 11.38 -9.38
N ASP A 139 -8.25 10.85 -9.16
CA ASP A 139 -9.07 11.11 -7.98
C ASP A 139 -8.86 10.04 -6.92
N PHE A 140 -8.49 10.46 -5.70
CA PHE A 140 -8.30 9.55 -4.57
C PHE A 140 -9.62 8.93 -4.08
N ARG A 141 -10.78 9.47 -4.48
CA ARG A 141 -12.10 8.93 -4.15
C ARG A 141 -12.62 7.91 -5.17
N ASP A 142 -11.87 7.65 -6.23
CA ASP A 142 -12.26 6.70 -7.27
C ASP A 142 -12.41 5.28 -6.71
N PRO A 143 -13.60 4.67 -6.73
CA PRO A 143 -13.81 3.33 -6.20
C PRO A 143 -12.93 2.25 -6.86
N GLN A 144 -12.61 2.41 -8.16
CA GLN A 144 -11.77 1.47 -8.89
C GLN A 144 -10.30 1.56 -8.43
N LEU A 145 -9.84 2.78 -8.14
CA LEU A 145 -8.54 3.01 -7.52
C LEU A 145 -8.48 2.34 -6.13
N LEU A 146 -9.48 2.57 -5.27
CA LEU A 146 -9.50 2.03 -3.91
C LEU A 146 -9.50 0.49 -3.94
N ALA A 147 -10.30 -0.12 -4.81
CA ALA A 147 -10.33 -1.56 -4.99
C ALA A 147 -8.96 -2.09 -5.47
N ALA A 148 -8.31 -1.42 -6.43
CA ALA A 148 -7.00 -1.81 -6.93
C ALA A 148 -5.90 -1.63 -5.87
N LEU A 149 -5.92 -0.54 -5.10
CA LEU A 149 -4.99 -0.36 -3.99
C LEU A 149 -5.16 -1.48 -2.96
N ARG A 150 -6.40 -1.84 -2.60
CA ARG A 150 -6.64 -2.99 -1.72
C ARG A 150 -6.11 -4.29 -2.34
N ARG A 151 -6.37 -4.54 -3.62
CA ARG A 151 -5.93 -5.75 -4.33
C ARG A 151 -4.41 -5.90 -4.39
N TYR A 152 -3.71 -4.86 -4.84
CA TYR A 152 -2.26 -4.90 -5.07
C TYR A 152 -1.45 -4.59 -3.81
N HIS A 153 -1.94 -3.73 -2.92
CA HIS A 153 -1.27 -3.45 -1.65
C HIS A 153 -1.74 -4.35 -0.51
N ASP A 154 -3.04 -4.55 -0.27
CA ASP A 154 -3.51 -5.30 0.93
C ASP A 154 -3.59 -6.82 0.68
N GLU A 155 -4.00 -7.26 -0.53
CA GLU A 155 -4.25 -8.67 -0.90
C GLU A 155 -3.07 -9.35 -1.63
N ARG A 156 -1.99 -8.61 -1.93
CA ARG A 156 -0.72 -9.09 -2.52
C ARG A 156 -0.81 -9.63 -3.95
N GLU A 157 -1.69 -9.09 -4.79
CA GLU A 157 -1.59 -9.42 -6.21
C GLU A 157 -0.36 -8.72 -6.83
N PRO A 158 0.41 -9.37 -7.73
CA PRO A 158 1.51 -8.71 -8.40
C PRO A 158 1.00 -7.54 -9.24
N LEU A 159 1.70 -6.40 -9.15
CA LEU A 159 1.41 -5.27 -10.03
C LEU A 159 1.57 -5.72 -11.49
N PRO A 160 0.62 -5.36 -12.37
CA PRO A 160 0.77 -5.58 -13.80
C PRO A 160 2.11 -5.03 -14.31
N ALA A 161 2.72 -5.72 -15.26
CA ALA A 161 3.99 -5.29 -15.84
C ALA A 161 3.84 -3.92 -16.50
N ALA A 162 4.85 -3.06 -16.37
CA ALA A 162 4.90 -1.77 -17.05
C ALA A 162 4.92 -2.00 -18.57
N GLY A 163 3.76 -1.96 -19.23
CA GLY A 163 3.66 -2.12 -20.68
C GLY A 163 2.48 -2.91 -21.22
N THR A 164 1.60 -3.49 -20.40
CA THR A 164 0.40 -4.17 -20.91
C THR A 164 -0.76 -3.20 -21.19
N SER A 165 -0.51 -2.18 -22.01
CA SER A 165 -1.59 -1.56 -22.79
C SER A 165 -1.98 -2.57 -23.87
N GLY A 166 -2.81 -3.55 -23.50
CA GLY A 166 -3.06 -4.71 -24.35
C GLY A 166 -4.37 -5.39 -24.03
N ARG A 167 -5.47 -4.73 -24.40
CA ARG A 167 -6.70 -5.37 -24.93
C ARG A 167 -7.25 -6.53 -24.07
N LEU A 168 -7.99 -6.19 -23.01
CA LEU A 168 -8.84 -7.12 -22.26
C LEU A 168 -10.32 -6.69 -22.32
N TRP A 169 -10.84 -6.54 -23.54
CA TRP A 169 -12.26 -6.69 -23.84
C TRP A 169 -12.35 -7.46 -25.15
N ARG A 170 -12.56 -8.78 -25.05
CA ARG A 170 -13.20 -9.54 -26.12
C ARG A 170 -14.66 -9.63 -25.71
N ASP A 171 -15.48 -8.79 -26.32
CA ASP A 171 -16.87 -9.13 -26.59
C ASP A 171 -16.89 -10.46 -27.35
N GLU A 172 -17.52 -11.48 -26.76
CA GLU A 172 -18.17 -12.52 -27.54
C GLU A 172 -19.66 -12.22 -27.55
N PRO A 173 -20.30 -12.42 -28.72
CA PRO A 173 -21.39 -13.37 -28.67
C PRO A 173 -21.33 -14.40 -29.81
N LEU A 174 -21.54 -15.66 -29.38
CA LEU A 174 -22.12 -16.85 -30.04
C LEU A 174 -21.49 -17.36 -31.34
#